data_AF-A0AAU5E1Z0-F1
#
_entry.id   AF-A0AAU5E1Z0-F1
#
_cell.length_a   1.000
_cell.length_b   1.000
_cell.length_c   1.000
_cell.angle_alpha   90.00
_cell.angle_beta   90.00
_cell.angle_gamma   90.00
#
_symmetry.space_group_name_H-M   'P 1'
#
loop_
_entity.id
_entity.type
_entity.pdbx_description
1 polymer ?
#
loop_
_entity_poly.entity_id
_entity_poly.type
_entity_poly.pdbx_seq_one_letter_code
_entity_poly.pdbx_strand_id
1 'polypeptide(L)'
;MTPGTDSNQRRPRTAWLSGGAALLVLVVLLAAAGLVVYVVEFALPGHREETGANERANVRQQIERTAAGLGEAAKDGDLTDTEIGGAAPKHWAVQRGTDAIRVVARFGGGGSLACRTFTLPLPLGPATAVRTSERPGDCREATAHPS
;
A
#
# COMPACT_ATOMS: atom_id res chain seq x y z
N MET A 1 89.00 -14.78 13.98
CA MET A 1 88.54 -14.56 12.59
C MET A 1 87.05 -14.92 12.52
N THR A 2 86.17 -13.93 12.65
CA THR A 2 84.87 -13.87 11.96
C THR A 2 85.14 -13.45 10.49
N PRO A 3 84.25 -13.61 9.49
CA PRO A 3 82.77 -13.67 9.55
C PRO A 3 82.10 -14.68 8.56
N GLY A 4 80.76 -14.71 8.56
CA GLY A 4 79.97 -15.44 7.56
C GLY A 4 78.46 -15.42 7.85
N THR A 5 77.86 -14.23 7.89
CA THR A 5 76.40 -14.06 7.81
C THR A 5 75.90 -14.50 6.44
N ASP A 6 74.88 -15.36 6.39
CA ASP A 6 74.00 -15.40 5.22
C ASP A 6 72.53 -15.48 5.62
N SER A 7 71.84 -14.41 5.25
CA SER A 7 70.44 -14.09 5.51
C SER A 7 69.58 -14.67 4.40
N ASN A 8 68.99 -15.85 4.60
CA ASN A 8 68.00 -16.36 3.63
C ASN A 8 66.57 -16.07 4.09
N GLN A 9 66.22 -14.80 3.94
CA GLN A 9 64.89 -14.24 4.11
C GLN A 9 64.00 -14.71 2.94
N ARG A 10 63.34 -15.86 3.09
CA ARG A 10 62.30 -16.31 2.15
C ARG A 10 61.11 -15.35 2.22
N ARG A 11 61.02 -14.45 1.25
CA ARG A 11 59.87 -13.56 1.04
C ARG A 11 58.61 -14.39 0.74
N PRO A 12 57.45 -14.09 1.37
CA PRO A 12 56.18 -14.72 1.00
C PRO A 12 55.74 -14.25 -0.39
N ARG A 13 55.61 -15.20 -1.31
CA ARG A 13 55.10 -14.98 -2.68
C ARG A 13 53.56 -14.97 -2.64
N THR A 14 52.96 -13.91 -2.11
CA THR A 14 51.50 -13.75 -2.05
C THR A 14 51.13 -12.30 -2.31
N ALA A 15 50.97 -11.89 -3.57
CA ALA A 15 50.42 -10.55 -3.86
C ALA A 15 49.83 -10.31 -5.27
N TRP A 16 49.89 -11.25 -6.22
CA TRP A 16 49.53 -10.92 -7.62
C TRP A 16 48.35 -11.70 -8.22
N LEU A 17 47.73 -12.62 -7.47
CA LEU A 17 46.58 -13.41 -7.95
C LEU A 17 45.22 -12.97 -7.37
N SER A 18 45.18 -12.02 -6.44
CA SER A 18 43.95 -11.56 -5.79
C SER A 18 43.13 -10.56 -6.63
N GLY A 19 43.77 -9.83 -7.55
CA GLY A 19 43.08 -8.82 -8.37
C GLY A 19 42.12 -9.42 -9.41
N GLY A 20 42.54 -10.49 -10.10
CA GLY A 20 41.72 -11.12 -11.14
C GLY A 20 40.52 -11.88 -10.60
N ALA A 21 40.70 -12.60 -9.48
CA ALA A 21 39.62 -13.32 -8.83
C ALA A 21 38.55 -12.37 -8.25
N ALA A 22 38.96 -11.27 -7.62
CA ALA A 22 38.04 -10.27 -7.10
C ALA A 22 37.21 -9.60 -8.21
N LEU A 23 37.84 -9.31 -9.36
CA LEU A 23 37.16 -8.68 -10.50
C LEU A 23 36.14 -9.63 -11.15
N LEU A 24 36.46 -10.92 -11.26
CA LEU A 24 35.53 -11.93 -11.77
C LEU A 24 34.32 -12.10 -10.85
N VAL A 25 34.51 -12.12 -9.53
CA VAL A 25 33.41 -12.19 -8.57
C VAL A 25 32.48 -10.97 -8.71
N LEU A 26 33.05 -9.77 -8.87
CA LEU A 26 32.26 -8.55 -9.06
C LEU A 26 31.43 -8.59 -10.36
N VAL A 27 32.02 -9.06 -11.47
CA VAL A 27 31.30 -9.20 -12.74
C VAL A 27 30.15 -10.19 -12.63
N VAL A 28 30.35 -11.32 -11.95
CA VAL A 28 29.28 -12.32 -11.71
C VAL A 28 28.16 -11.72 -10.86
N LEU A 29 28.49 -10.97 -9.81
CA LEU A 29 27.49 -10.30 -8.98
C LEU A 29 26.69 -9.26 -9.77
N LEU A 30 27.35 -8.47 -10.61
CA LEU A 30 26.67 -7.49 -11.46
C LEU A 30 25.80 -8.15 -12.52
N ALA A 31 26.26 -9.25 -13.13
CA ALA A 31 25.47 -10.02 -14.08
C ALA A 31 24.25 -10.68 -13.42
N ALA A 32 24.41 -11.22 -12.21
CA ALA A 32 23.29 -11.76 -11.43
C ALA A 32 22.28 -10.68 -11.05
N ALA A 33 22.76 -9.51 -10.59
CA ALA A 33 21.89 -8.37 -10.29
C ALA A 33 21.14 -7.88 -11.54
N GLY A 34 21.83 -7.76 -12.68
CA GLY A 34 21.22 -7.41 -13.96
C GLY A 34 20.17 -8.43 -14.42
N LEU A 35 20.44 -9.72 -14.23
CA LEU A 35 19.48 -10.79 -14.54
C LEU A 35 18.24 -10.72 -13.66
N VAL A 36 18.40 -10.44 -12.36
CA VAL A 36 17.28 -10.26 -11.43
C VAL A 36 16.41 -9.07 -11.86
N VAL A 37 17.02 -7.91 -12.17
CA VAL A 37 16.28 -6.73 -12.66
C VAL A 37 15.55 -7.05 -13.96
N TYR A 38 16.22 -7.73 -14.91
CA TYR A 38 15.60 -8.13 -16.18
C TYR A 38 14.42 -9.08 -15.98
N VAL A 39 14.53 -10.09 -15.11
CA VAL A 39 13.44 -11.02 -14.81
C VAL A 39 12.27 -10.28 -14.14
N VAL A 40 12.55 -9.37 -13.22
CA VAL A 40 11.52 -8.61 -12.52
C VAL A 40 10.80 -7.63 -13.45
N GLU A 41 11.51 -6.94 -14.35
CA GLU A 41 10.90 -5.97 -15.24
C GLU A 41 10.27 -6.59 -16.50
N PHE A 42 10.88 -7.63 -17.06
CA PHE A 42 10.54 -8.14 -18.39
C PHE A 42 9.86 -9.52 -18.36
N ALA A 43 10.15 -10.37 -17.37
CA ALA A 43 9.60 -11.73 -17.30
C ALA A 43 8.42 -11.89 -16.33
N LEU A 44 8.05 -10.85 -15.57
CA LEU A 44 6.85 -10.81 -14.74
C LEU A 44 5.79 -9.83 -15.29
N PRO A 45 5.31 -9.96 -16.55
CA PRO A 45 4.16 -9.16 -17.01
C PRO A 45 2.89 -9.42 -16.18
N GLY A 46 2.78 -10.59 -15.52
CA GLY A 46 1.62 -10.95 -14.69
C GLY A 46 1.48 -10.19 -13.36
N HIS A 47 2.58 -9.73 -12.74
CA HIS A 47 2.49 -9.13 -11.40
C HIS A 47 1.80 -7.77 -11.37
N ARG A 48 1.89 -6.95 -12.44
CA ARG A 48 1.24 -5.62 -12.45
C ARG A 48 -0.27 -5.73 -12.60
N GLU A 49 -0.75 -6.67 -13.42
CA GLU A 49 -2.18 -6.88 -13.63
C GLU A 49 -2.84 -7.54 -12.42
N GLU A 50 -2.19 -8.53 -11.81
CA GLU A 50 -2.65 -9.16 -10.57
C GLU A 50 -2.67 -8.15 -9.41
N THR A 51 -1.66 -7.29 -9.29
CA THR A 51 -1.63 -6.25 -8.25
C THR A 51 -2.79 -5.27 -8.44
N GLY A 52 -3.04 -4.80 -9.67
CA GLY A 52 -4.16 -3.90 -9.95
C GLY A 52 -5.54 -4.54 -9.74
N ALA A 53 -5.69 -5.83 -10.06
CA ALA A 53 -6.93 -6.57 -9.82
C ALA A 53 -7.19 -6.77 -8.32
N ASN A 54 -6.15 -7.15 -7.56
CA ASN A 54 -6.22 -7.32 -6.11
C ASN A 54 -6.51 -5.99 -5.40
N GLU A 55 -5.92 -4.89 -5.84
CA GLU A 55 -6.16 -3.56 -5.29
C GLU A 55 -7.63 -3.14 -5.49
N ARG A 56 -8.17 -3.33 -6.70
CA ARG A 56 -9.59 -3.05 -6.98
C ARG A 56 -10.53 -3.93 -6.13
N ALA A 57 -10.21 -5.20 -5.96
CA ALA A 57 -10.98 -6.12 -5.11
C ALA A 57 -10.96 -5.68 -3.64
N ASN A 58 -9.80 -5.30 -3.12
CA ASN A 58 -9.66 -4.78 -1.76
C ASN A 58 -10.45 -3.48 -1.56
N VAL A 59 -10.38 -2.55 -2.51
CA VAL A 59 -11.17 -1.31 -2.48
C VAL A 59 -12.67 -1.62 -2.46
N ARG A 60 -13.13 -2.55 -3.31
CA ARG A 60 -14.54 -2.97 -3.32
C ARG A 60 -14.97 -3.55 -1.97
N GLN A 61 -14.15 -4.43 -1.40
CA GLN A 61 -14.42 -5.02 -0.09
C GLN A 61 -14.45 -3.97 1.03
N GLN A 62 -13.60 -2.94 0.96
CA GLN A 62 -13.64 -1.83 1.91
C GLN A 62 -14.93 -1.03 1.79
N ILE A 63 -15.37 -0.73 0.56
CA ILE A 63 -16.63 -0.01 0.31
C ILE A 63 -17.82 -0.78 0.88
N GLU A 64 -17.89 -2.10 0.64
CA GLU A 64 -18.96 -2.96 1.14
C GLU A 64 -18.95 -3.04 2.67
N ARG A 65 -17.77 -3.15 3.31
CA ARG A 65 -17.63 -3.11 4.76
C ARG A 65 -18.04 -1.77 5.36
N THR A 66 -17.69 -0.65 4.73
CA THR A 66 -18.11 0.68 5.18
C THR A 66 -19.62 0.84 5.08
N ALA A 67 -20.25 0.40 3.99
CA ALA A 67 -21.70 0.44 3.87
C ALA A 67 -22.39 -0.38 4.96
N ALA A 68 -21.89 -1.59 5.24
CA ALA A 68 -22.43 -2.45 6.28
C ALA A 68 -22.23 -1.85 7.68
N GLY A 69 -21.04 -1.32 8.00
CA GLY A 69 -20.74 -0.69 9.27
C GLY A 69 -21.59 0.56 9.54
N LEU A 70 -21.78 1.41 8.51
CA LEU A 70 -22.67 2.57 8.61
C LEU A 70 -24.13 2.15 8.81
N GLY A 71 -24.57 1.08 8.13
CA GLY A 71 -25.91 0.54 8.30
C GLY A 71 -26.15 -0.06 9.69
N GLU A 72 -25.13 -0.70 10.26
CA GLU A 72 -25.18 -1.23 11.62
C GLU A 72 -25.25 -0.11 12.66
N ALA A 73 -24.37 0.90 12.54
CA ALA A 73 -24.34 2.04 13.44
C ALA A 73 -25.69 2.80 13.43
N ALA A 74 -26.31 2.96 12.27
CA ALA A 74 -27.60 3.65 12.15
C ALA A 74 -28.80 2.93 12.81
N LYS A 75 -28.66 1.69 13.29
CA LYS A 75 -29.80 0.91 13.78
C LYS A 75 -30.40 1.44 15.07
N ASP A 76 -29.60 2.11 15.90
CA ASP A 76 -30.05 2.66 17.18
C ASP A 76 -30.80 4.01 17.04
N GLY A 77 -30.85 4.56 15.82
CA GLY A 77 -31.56 5.78 15.50
C GLY A 77 -30.69 7.03 15.53
N ASP A 78 -29.41 6.92 15.89
CA ASP A 78 -28.42 7.99 15.78
C ASP A 78 -27.23 7.51 14.93
N LEU A 79 -26.38 8.44 14.51
CA LEU A 79 -25.13 8.09 13.83
C LEU A 79 -24.10 9.16 14.16
N THR A 80 -23.23 8.87 15.10
CA THR A 80 -22.19 9.80 15.58
C THR A 80 -20.97 9.81 14.66
N ASP A 81 -20.16 10.87 14.76
CA ASP A 81 -18.90 10.97 14.01
C ASP A 81 -17.91 9.87 14.41
N THR A 82 -17.95 9.39 15.66
CA THR A 82 -17.13 8.28 16.15
C THR A 82 -17.51 6.97 15.47
N GLU A 83 -18.80 6.69 15.32
CA GLU A 83 -19.29 5.50 14.63
C GLU A 83 -19.01 5.54 13.13
N ILE A 84 -19.14 6.73 12.53
CA ILE A 84 -18.70 6.96 11.15
C ILE A 84 -17.20 6.68 11.04
N GLY A 85 -16.38 7.18 11.96
CA GLY A 85 -14.93 6.93 11.99
C GLY A 85 -14.57 5.45 12.17
N GLY A 86 -15.36 4.69 12.92
CA GLY A 86 -15.18 3.24 13.08
C GLY A 86 -15.55 2.42 11.84
N ALA A 87 -16.49 2.91 11.03
CA ALA A 87 -16.96 2.21 9.82
C ALA A 87 -16.27 2.69 8.52
N ALA A 88 -15.90 3.96 8.44
CA ALA A 88 -15.30 4.59 7.28
C ALA A 88 -13.76 4.48 7.28
N PRO A 89 -13.10 4.55 6.11
CA PRO A 89 -11.65 4.65 6.05
C PRO A 89 -11.16 5.98 6.64
N LYS A 90 -9.84 6.11 6.86
CA LYS A 90 -9.20 7.31 7.43
C LYS A 90 -9.64 8.65 6.83
N HIS A 91 -9.96 8.69 5.54
CA HIS A 91 -10.35 9.91 4.84
C HIS A 91 -11.84 9.91 4.56
N TRP A 92 -12.58 10.73 5.31
CA TRP A 92 -14.03 10.85 5.15
C TRP A 92 -14.52 12.26 5.47
N ALA A 93 -15.78 12.52 5.17
CA ALA A 93 -16.52 13.72 5.57
C ALA A 93 -18.00 13.38 5.70
N VAL A 94 -18.70 14.09 6.57
CA VAL A 94 -20.14 13.92 6.78
C VAL A 94 -20.87 15.22 6.50
N GLN A 95 -22.02 15.11 5.84
CA GLN A 95 -22.99 16.17 5.65
C GLN A 95 -24.32 15.69 6.24
N ARG A 96 -24.78 16.37 7.30
CA ARG A 96 -26.04 16.05 7.99
C ARG A 96 -27.12 16.97 7.45
N GLY A 97 -28.07 16.41 6.68
CA GLY A 97 -29.24 17.11 6.17
C GLY A 97 -30.50 16.76 6.96
N THR A 98 -31.62 17.40 6.62
CA THR A 98 -32.93 17.14 7.23
C THR A 98 -33.51 15.78 6.83
N ASP A 99 -33.18 15.30 5.63
CA ASP A 99 -33.81 14.10 5.05
C ASP A 99 -32.83 12.93 4.93
N ALA A 100 -31.52 13.20 5.05
CA ALA A 100 -30.48 12.21 4.93
C ALA A 100 -29.14 12.66 5.53
N ILE A 101 -28.36 11.70 5.98
CA ILE A 101 -26.94 11.85 6.28
C ILE A 101 -26.14 11.35 5.07
N ARG A 102 -25.19 12.15 4.60
CA ARG A 102 -24.28 11.79 3.51
C ARG A 102 -22.85 11.67 4.04
N VAL A 103 -22.24 10.50 3.88
CA VAL A 103 -20.84 10.26 4.19
C VAL A 103 -20.08 10.11 2.89
N VAL A 104 -19.09 10.98 2.66
CA VAL A 104 -18.17 10.88 1.52
C VAL A 104 -16.88 10.26 2.04
N ALA A 105 -16.44 9.15 1.46
CA ALA A 105 -15.21 8.49 1.87
C ALA A 105 -14.30 8.19 0.68
N ARG A 106 -13.00 8.27 0.96
CA ARG A 106 -11.93 8.03 0.00
C ARG A 106 -11.25 6.70 0.31
N PHE A 107 -11.21 5.83 -0.70
CA PHE A 107 -10.62 4.50 -0.64
C PHE A 107 -9.39 4.40 -1.55
N GLY A 108 -8.46 3.51 -1.20
CA GLY A 108 -7.24 3.25 -1.97
C GLY A 108 -6.08 4.23 -1.68
N GLY A 109 -4.98 4.08 -2.43
CA GLY A 109 -3.76 4.89 -2.33
C GLY A 109 -2.69 4.48 -3.36
N GLY A 110 -1.80 5.39 -3.73
CA GLY A 110 -0.60 5.07 -4.52
C GLY A 110 -0.80 4.67 -5.99
N GLY A 111 -2.03 4.61 -6.51
CA GLY A 111 -2.28 4.28 -7.92
C GLY A 111 -3.76 4.10 -8.28
N SER A 112 -4.60 3.65 -7.35
CA SER A 112 -6.06 3.64 -7.50
C SER A 112 -6.74 4.41 -6.37
N LEU A 113 -7.60 5.37 -6.73
CA LEU A 113 -8.39 6.14 -5.78
C LEU A 113 -9.86 5.99 -6.15
N ALA A 114 -10.68 5.59 -5.18
CA ALA A 114 -12.12 5.50 -5.35
C ALA A 114 -12.83 6.42 -4.36
N CYS A 115 -13.77 7.17 -4.88
CA CYS A 115 -14.60 8.11 -4.14
C CYS A 115 -16.03 7.61 -4.11
N ARG A 116 -16.56 7.38 -2.89
CA ARG A 116 -17.93 6.92 -2.71
C ARG A 116 -18.70 7.85 -1.78
N THR A 117 -19.97 8.05 -2.13
CA THR A 117 -20.95 8.70 -1.24
C THR A 117 -21.90 7.63 -0.73
N PHE A 118 -22.00 7.53 0.60
CA PHE A 118 -22.97 6.71 1.31
C PHE A 118 -24.09 7.62 1.81
N THR A 119 -25.32 7.34 1.43
CA THR A 119 -26.49 8.11 1.83
C THR A 119 -27.36 7.27 2.74
N LEU A 120 -27.60 7.77 3.95
CA LEU A 120 -28.48 7.19 4.95
C LEU A 120 -29.74 8.05 5.05
N PRO A 121 -30.91 7.58 4.59
CA PRO A 121 -32.16 8.32 4.72
C PRO A 121 -32.59 8.43 6.19
N LEU A 122 -33.18 9.58 6.54
CA LEU A 122 -33.80 9.81 7.85
C LEU A 122 -35.29 9.47 7.81
N PRO A 123 -35.89 9.03 8.94
CA PRO A 123 -35.25 8.73 10.21
C PRO A 123 -34.34 7.50 10.14
N LEU A 124 -33.30 7.48 10.98
CA LEU A 124 -32.44 6.29 11.14
C LEU A 124 -33.17 5.19 11.92
N GLY A 125 -32.74 3.96 11.75
CA GLY A 125 -33.21 2.81 12.51
C GLY A 125 -32.91 1.47 11.82
N PRO A 126 -33.49 0.37 12.30
CA PRO A 126 -33.20 -0.98 11.80
C PRO A 126 -33.52 -1.21 10.32
N ALA A 127 -34.39 -0.38 9.74
CA ALA A 127 -34.79 -0.44 8.33
C ALA A 127 -33.97 0.50 7.42
N THR A 128 -33.00 1.25 7.97
CA THR A 128 -32.18 2.20 7.19
C THR A 128 -31.32 1.44 6.18
N ALA A 129 -31.60 1.64 4.90
CA ALA A 129 -30.82 1.09 3.80
C ALA A 129 -29.78 2.10 3.31
N VAL A 130 -28.49 1.79 3.49
CA VAL A 130 -27.39 2.63 3.01
C VAL A 130 -27.31 2.57 1.49
N ARG A 131 -27.45 3.72 0.82
CA ARG A 131 -27.29 3.83 -0.63
C ARG A 131 -25.86 4.26 -0.96
N THR A 132 -25.18 3.47 -1.78
CA THR A 132 -23.80 3.76 -2.20
C THR A 132 -23.82 4.27 -3.64
N SER A 133 -23.09 5.35 -3.91
CA SER A 133 -22.94 5.92 -5.25
C SER A 133 -21.49 6.31 -5.52
N GLU A 134 -21.09 6.27 -6.80
CA GLU A 134 -19.83 6.84 -7.23
C GLU A 134 -19.88 8.36 -7.13
N ARG A 135 -18.80 8.98 -6.64
CA ARG A 135 -18.64 10.41 -6.69
C ARG A 135 -17.60 10.77 -7.76
N PRO A 136 -17.99 11.48 -8.83
CA PRO A 136 -17.01 12.00 -9.78
C PRO A 136 -16.16 13.09 -9.09
N GLY A 137 -14.82 13.02 -9.25
CA GLY A 137 -13.87 14.00 -8.73
C GLY A 137 -13.09 13.56 -7.47
N ASP A 138 -12.23 14.46 -6.97
CA ASP A 138 -11.06 14.09 -6.15
C ASP A 138 -11.30 13.84 -4.65
N CYS A 139 -12.54 13.62 -4.18
CA CYS A 139 -12.89 13.52 -2.74
C CYS A 139 -12.30 14.68 -1.89
N ARG A 140 -12.24 15.92 -2.40
CA ARG A 140 -11.56 17.03 -1.69
C ARG A 140 -12.15 17.35 -0.32
N GLU A 141 -13.43 17.02 -0.15
CA GLU A 141 -14.16 17.18 1.10
C GLU A 141 -13.70 16.18 2.17
N ALA A 142 -13.23 14.99 1.77
CA ALA A 142 -12.84 13.93 2.69
C ALA A 142 -11.46 14.23 3.30
N THR A 143 -11.46 14.67 4.56
CA THR A 143 -10.26 14.98 5.32
C THR A 143 -9.78 13.78 6.13
N ALA A 144 -8.52 13.81 6.59
CA ALA A 144 -8.01 12.77 7.47
C ALA A 144 -8.66 12.88 8.86
N HIS A 145 -9.30 11.81 9.32
CA HIS A 145 -9.83 11.67 10.67
C HIS A 145 -9.04 10.60 11.43
N PRO A 146 -8.86 10.76 12.76
CA PRO A 146 -8.35 9.69 13.59
C PRO A 146 -9.36 8.54 13.60
N SER A 147 -8.87 7.34 13.28
CA SER A 147 -9.59 6.07 13.40
C SER A 147 -9.59 5.58 14.85
#